data_AF-A0A348UW74-F1
#
_entry.id   AF-A0A348UW74-F1
#
_cell.length_a   1.000
_cell.length_b   1.000
_cell.length_c   1.000
_cell.angle_alpha   90.00
_cell.angle_beta   90.00
_cell.angle_gamma   90.00
#
_symmetry.space_group_name_H-M   'P 1'
#
loop_
_entity.id
_entity.type
_entity.pdbx_description
1 polymer ?
#
loop_
_entity_poly.entity_id
_entity_poly.type
_entity_poly.pdbx_seq_one_letter_code
_entity_poly.pdbx_strand_id
1 'polypeptide(L)'
;MRRYPWIVPDIAKTYLRHVRGLTLVRQLLASINSKALAPGVIGCNSWALSYLRRILPVPFPKTVVAQAFDDLSIGRWLSRRADDGCGRQILFRQANNAETVLPADADTRASAFINQLAARSFGIPGIALEIWRRALKREPDQTAGDQASETGPADGITIWVEPWEKIPSLVVPSDLGPASPILMHTLLLHNGLPRDLAVDLLPFPATEAGRTLLTLTDAGIVETHQGELKISAHWYPFVRAHLNGEGYLTDKF
;
A
#
# COMPACT_ATOMS: atom_id res chain seq x y z
N MET A 1 39.16 -17.06 -3.26
CA MET A 1 38.39 -15.87 -2.81
C MET A 1 37.03 -16.32 -2.28
N ARG A 2 36.72 -16.08 -1.00
CA ARG A 2 35.38 -16.34 -0.44
C ARG A 2 34.40 -15.34 -1.05
N ARG A 3 33.41 -15.85 -1.80
CA ARG A 3 32.30 -15.06 -2.33
C ARG A 3 31.21 -15.01 -1.25
N TYR A 4 31.02 -13.85 -0.62
CA TYR A 4 29.94 -13.66 0.35
C TYR A 4 28.60 -13.50 -0.37
N PRO A 5 27.49 -13.99 0.21
CA PRO A 5 26.17 -13.71 -0.34
C PRO A 5 25.89 -12.20 -0.28
N TRP A 6 25.18 -11.69 -1.27
CA TRP A 6 24.85 -10.27 -1.38
C TRP A 6 23.33 -10.06 -1.36
N ILE A 7 22.92 -8.87 -0.93
CA ILE A 7 21.51 -8.47 -0.86
C ILE A 7 21.38 -7.09 -1.48
N VAL A 8 20.42 -6.92 -2.39
CA VAL A 8 19.93 -5.61 -2.85
C VAL A 8 18.54 -5.45 -2.26
N PRO A 9 18.35 -4.69 -1.16
CA PRO A 9 17.07 -4.67 -0.44
C PRO A 9 15.90 -4.09 -1.24
N ASP A 10 16.15 -3.07 -2.06
CA ASP A 10 15.13 -2.46 -2.91
C ASP A 10 15.76 -2.02 -4.24
N ILE A 11 15.56 -2.82 -5.28
CA ILE A 11 16.08 -2.49 -6.63
C ILE A 11 15.43 -1.23 -7.21
N ALA A 12 14.26 -0.81 -6.72
CA ALA A 12 13.58 0.40 -7.20
C ALA A 12 14.36 1.69 -6.93
N LYS A 13 15.30 1.65 -5.97
CA LYS A 13 16.23 2.73 -5.64
C LYS A 13 17.50 2.72 -6.47
N THR A 14 17.69 1.73 -7.35
CA THR A 14 18.92 1.55 -8.14
C THR A 14 18.77 1.95 -9.61
N TYR A 15 17.59 2.41 -10.00
CA TYR A 15 17.32 2.93 -11.34
C TYR A 15 16.43 4.15 -11.28
N LEU A 16 16.42 4.89 -12.39
CA LEU A 16 15.50 5.97 -12.67
C LEU A 16 14.71 5.63 -13.94
N ARG A 17 13.43 6.00 -14.02
CA ARG A 17 12.58 5.84 -15.22
C ARG A 17 12.99 6.80 -16.35
N HIS A 18 14.27 6.77 -16.70
CA HIS A 18 14.91 7.60 -17.70
C HIS A 18 15.80 6.70 -18.58
N VAL A 19 16.04 7.07 -19.85
CA VAL A 19 16.75 6.24 -20.84
C VAL A 19 18.12 5.76 -20.33
N ARG A 20 18.85 6.63 -19.64
CA ARG A 20 20.17 6.31 -19.04
C ARG A 20 20.07 5.74 -17.61
N GLY A 21 18.90 5.81 -17.00
CA GLY A 21 18.65 5.43 -15.60
C GLY A 21 18.66 3.93 -15.33
N LEU A 22 18.66 3.08 -16.38
CA LEU A 22 18.60 1.62 -16.25
C LEU A 22 19.98 0.92 -16.29
N THR A 23 21.06 1.68 -16.41
CA THR A 23 22.41 1.14 -16.66
C THR A 23 22.84 0.16 -15.56
N LEU A 24 22.66 0.51 -14.29
CA LEU A 24 23.05 -0.33 -13.15
C LEU A 24 22.24 -1.63 -13.09
N VAL A 25 20.93 -1.56 -13.29
CA VAL A 25 20.06 -2.76 -13.30
C VAL A 25 20.43 -3.69 -14.45
N ARG A 26 20.73 -3.15 -15.64
CA ARG A 26 21.19 -3.96 -16.78
C ARG A 26 22.51 -4.68 -16.48
N GLN A 27 23.48 -3.97 -15.90
CA GLN A 27 24.76 -4.55 -15.51
C GLN A 27 24.59 -5.63 -14.44
N LEU A 28 23.79 -5.36 -13.40
CA LEU A 28 23.48 -6.32 -12.35
C LEU A 28 22.88 -7.61 -12.92
N LEU A 29 21.85 -7.50 -13.75
CA LEU A 29 21.21 -8.66 -14.39
C LEU A 29 22.17 -9.42 -15.31
N ALA A 30 23.02 -8.72 -16.07
CA ALA A 30 24.04 -9.35 -16.90
C ALA A 30 25.07 -10.13 -16.06
N SER A 31 25.50 -9.58 -14.92
CA SER A 31 26.43 -10.26 -14.00
C SER A 31 25.80 -11.46 -13.29
N ILE A 32 24.49 -11.40 -12.99
CA ILE A 32 23.74 -12.55 -12.46
C ILE A 32 23.63 -13.65 -13.51
N ASN A 33 23.21 -13.30 -14.73
CA ASN A 33 22.98 -14.25 -15.81
C ASN A 33 24.27 -14.94 -16.29
N SER A 34 25.41 -14.24 -16.22
CA SER A 34 26.73 -14.81 -16.50
C SER A 34 27.35 -15.60 -15.34
N LYS A 35 26.66 -15.72 -14.20
CA LYS A 35 27.17 -16.36 -12.96
C LYS A 35 28.48 -15.73 -12.45
N ALA A 36 28.72 -14.46 -12.79
CA ALA A 36 29.87 -13.70 -12.34
C ALA A 36 29.78 -13.34 -10.84
N LEU A 37 28.57 -13.27 -10.30
CA LEU A 37 28.30 -12.95 -8.90
C LEU A 37 28.14 -14.20 -8.02
N ALA A 38 28.31 -14.01 -6.71
CA ALA A 38 27.88 -14.99 -5.71
C ALA A 38 26.35 -15.16 -5.72
N PRO A 39 25.79 -16.17 -5.05
CA PRO A 39 24.37 -16.20 -4.73
C PRO A 39 23.93 -14.93 -4.00
N GLY A 40 22.73 -14.43 -4.28
CA GLY A 40 22.21 -13.24 -3.63
C GLY A 40 20.71 -13.07 -3.79
N VAL A 41 20.16 -12.10 -3.08
CA VAL A 41 18.73 -11.80 -3.04
C VAL A 41 18.48 -10.36 -3.47
N ILE A 42 17.48 -10.16 -4.31
CA ILE A 42 17.01 -8.84 -4.71
C ILE A 42 15.60 -8.66 -4.15
N GLY A 43 15.42 -7.68 -3.27
CA GLY A 43 14.11 -7.16 -2.93
C GLY A 43 13.64 -6.18 -4.01
N CYS A 44 12.37 -6.32 -4.39
CA CYS A 44 11.76 -5.55 -5.45
C CYS A 44 10.27 -5.42 -5.17
N ASN A 45 9.73 -4.21 -5.30
CA ASN A 45 8.29 -4.03 -5.28
C ASN A 45 7.67 -4.54 -6.60
N SER A 46 6.38 -4.85 -6.56
CA SER A 46 5.64 -5.45 -7.66
C SER A 46 5.57 -4.55 -8.91
N TRP A 47 5.48 -3.23 -8.73
CA TRP A 47 5.46 -2.23 -9.81
C TRP A 47 6.79 -2.16 -10.55
N ALA A 48 7.90 -2.05 -9.82
CA ALA A 48 9.25 -2.06 -10.36
C ALA A 48 9.52 -3.36 -11.13
N LEU A 49 9.16 -4.52 -10.57
CA LEU A 49 9.36 -5.81 -11.23
C LEU A 49 8.59 -5.90 -12.56
N SER A 50 7.30 -5.53 -12.57
CA SER A 50 6.48 -5.50 -13.79
C SER A 50 7.09 -4.58 -14.85
N TYR A 51 7.52 -3.38 -14.46
CA TYR A 51 8.15 -2.41 -15.36
C TYR A 51 9.48 -2.93 -15.93
N LEU A 52 10.39 -3.40 -15.08
CA LEU A 52 11.69 -3.91 -15.51
C LEU A 52 11.54 -5.10 -16.45
N ARG A 53 10.61 -6.03 -16.17
CA ARG A 53 10.30 -7.15 -17.08
C ARG A 53 9.74 -6.70 -18.42
N ARG A 54 9.00 -5.60 -18.45
CA ARG A 54 8.44 -5.06 -19.71
C ARG A 54 9.52 -4.45 -20.59
N ILE A 55 10.47 -3.74 -20.01
CA ILE A 55 11.43 -2.92 -20.79
C ILE A 55 12.79 -3.58 -21.02
N LEU A 56 13.16 -4.57 -20.20
CA LEU A 56 14.44 -5.25 -20.29
C LEU A 56 14.28 -6.62 -20.96
N PRO A 57 14.85 -6.84 -22.16
CA PRO A 57 14.77 -8.10 -22.87
C PRO A 57 15.82 -9.09 -22.34
N VAL A 58 15.84 -9.33 -21.03
CA VAL A 58 16.79 -10.24 -20.37
C VAL A 58 16.07 -11.22 -19.45
N PRO A 59 16.63 -12.42 -19.21
CA PRO A 59 16.11 -13.33 -18.20
C PRO A 59 16.16 -12.70 -16.80
N PHE A 60 15.06 -12.82 -16.07
CA PHE A 60 15.00 -12.44 -14.65
C PHE A 60 15.25 -13.67 -13.77
N PRO A 61 15.91 -13.50 -12.61
CA PRO A 61 16.05 -14.58 -11.64
C PRO A 61 14.70 -15.10 -11.15
N LYS A 62 14.69 -16.32 -10.60
CA LYS A 62 13.50 -16.90 -9.96
C LYS A 62 12.94 -15.91 -8.94
N THR A 63 11.68 -15.53 -9.13
CA THR A 63 10.98 -14.60 -8.26
C THR A 63 10.14 -15.38 -7.26
N VAL A 64 10.19 -14.96 -6.00
CA VAL A 64 9.30 -15.44 -4.94
C VAL A 64 8.55 -14.22 -4.41
N VAL A 65 7.23 -14.35 -4.26
CA VAL A 65 6.34 -13.29 -3.76
C VAL A 65 5.66 -13.81 -2.51
N ALA A 66 5.56 -12.97 -1.48
CA ALA A 66 4.78 -13.31 -0.30
C ALA A 66 3.29 -13.33 -0.66
N GLN A 67 2.56 -14.34 -0.20
CA GLN A 67 1.13 -14.42 -0.44
C GLN A 67 0.40 -13.24 0.21
N ALA A 68 -0.53 -12.62 -0.52
CA ALA A 68 -1.40 -11.57 -0.01
C ALA A 68 -2.24 -12.12 1.16
N PHE A 69 -2.51 -11.28 2.16
CA PHE A 69 -3.29 -11.72 3.31
C PHE A 69 -4.76 -11.88 2.89
N ASP A 70 -5.33 -13.03 3.22
CA ASP A 70 -6.77 -13.23 3.18
C ASP A 70 -7.46 -12.53 4.36
N ASP A 71 -8.78 -12.59 4.40
CA ASP A 71 -9.61 -11.99 5.44
C ASP A 71 -9.27 -12.52 6.84
N LEU A 72 -9.10 -13.84 7.00
CA LEU A 72 -8.68 -14.44 8.27
C LEU A 72 -7.28 -13.98 8.71
N SER A 73 -6.34 -13.83 7.78
CA SER A 73 -4.97 -13.38 8.08
C SER A 73 -4.92 -11.90 8.44
N ILE A 74 -5.70 -11.05 7.77
CA ILE A 74 -5.85 -9.63 8.15
C ILE A 74 -6.50 -9.51 9.53
N GLY A 75 -7.60 -10.22 9.77
CA GLY A 75 -8.28 -10.20 11.07
C GLY A 75 -7.34 -10.57 12.20
N ARG A 76 -6.63 -11.71 12.09
CA ARG A 76 -5.64 -12.16 13.09
C ARG A 76 -4.46 -11.21 13.23
N TRP A 77 -4.04 -10.55 12.16
CA TRP A 77 -2.96 -9.56 12.22
C TRP A 77 -3.40 -8.30 12.96
N LEU A 78 -4.60 -7.79 12.68
CA LEU A 78 -5.15 -6.61 13.37
C LEU A 78 -5.45 -6.90 14.84
N SER A 79 -6.01 -8.06 15.19
CA SER A 79 -6.26 -8.44 16.60
C SER A 79 -4.96 -8.43 17.40
N ARG A 80 -3.92 -9.13 16.92
CA ARG A 80 -2.60 -9.14 17.57
C ARG A 80 -2.01 -7.74 17.75
N ARG A 81 -2.16 -6.87 16.74
CA ARG A 81 -1.70 -5.47 16.83
C ARG A 81 -2.48 -4.62 17.83
N ALA A 82 -3.73 -4.97 18.13
CA ALA A 82 -4.53 -4.28 19.14
C ALA A 82 -4.19 -4.76 20.55
N ASP A 83 -3.87 -6.04 20.71
CA ASP A 83 -3.47 -6.65 21.98
C ASP A 83 -2.07 -6.22 22.43
N ASP A 84 -1.20 -5.85 21.49
CA ASP A 84 0.16 -5.33 21.74
C ASP A 84 0.11 -3.98 22.48
N GLY A 85 0.06 -4.01 23.82
CA GLY A 85 0.45 -2.90 24.69
C GLY A 85 -0.66 -2.18 25.46
N CYS A 86 -1.93 -2.60 25.38
CA CYS A 86 -3.02 -1.89 26.07
C CYS A 86 -3.30 -2.40 27.51
N GLY A 87 -2.85 -3.61 27.88
CA GLY A 87 -3.11 -4.22 29.20
C GLY A 87 -4.60 -4.47 29.53
N ARG A 88 -5.49 -4.03 28.65
CA ARG A 88 -6.95 -4.20 28.67
C ARG A 88 -7.40 -4.80 27.36
N GLN A 89 -8.47 -5.58 27.41
CA GLN A 89 -9.09 -6.14 26.22
C GLN A 89 -9.77 -5.02 25.42
N ILE A 90 -9.43 -4.89 24.14
CA ILE A 90 -10.08 -3.95 23.22
C ILE A 90 -11.09 -4.73 22.37
N LEU A 91 -12.36 -4.33 22.42
CA LEU A 91 -13.43 -4.89 21.60
C LEU A 91 -13.76 -3.95 20.45
N PHE A 92 -13.71 -4.47 19.22
CA PHE A 92 -14.08 -3.71 18.04
C PHE A 92 -15.47 -4.11 17.58
N ARG A 93 -16.41 -3.16 17.61
CA ARG A 93 -17.81 -3.38 17.24
C ARG A 93 -18.24 -2.45 16.12
N GLN A 94 -19.04 -2.96 15.19
CA GLN A 94 -19.55 -2.14 14.10
C GLN A 94 -20.66 -1.20 14.59
N ALA A 95 -20.62 0.07 14.18
CA ALA A 95 -21.45 1.12 14.77
C ALA A 95 -22.96 1.01 14.45
N ASN A 96 -23.35 0.28 13.40
CA ASN A 96 -24.76 0.16 12.98
C ASN A 96 -25.50 -1.06 13.57
N ASN A 97 -24.79 -2.14 13.91
CA ASN A 97 -25.39 -3.40 14.35
C ASN A 97 -24.75 -3.97 15.63
N ALA A 98 -23.69 -3.33 16.15
CA ALA A 98 -22.91 -3.75 17.31
C ALA A 98 -22.27 -5.15 17.21
N GLU A 99 -22.17 -5.72 16.01
CA GLU A 99 -21.48 -6.98 15.75
C GLU A 99 -19.97 -6.83 15.94
N THR A 100 -19.32 -7.88 16.43
CA THR A 100 -17.87 -7.91 16.61
C THR A 100 -17.17 -7.98 15.25
N VAL A 101 -16.23 -7.06 15.01
CA VAL A 101 -15.54 -6.92 13.71
C VAL A 101 -14.29 -7.80 13.64
N LEU A 102 -13.45 -7.77 14.68
CA LEU A 102 -12.24 -8.58 14.75
C LEU A 102 -12.54 -9.95 15.38
N PRO A 103 -11.96 -11.04 14.86
CA PRO A 103 -12.16 -12.36 15.44
C PRO A 103 -11.58 -12.40 16.87
N ALA A 104 -12.33 -12.97 17.80
CA ALA A 104 -11.87 -13.21 19.17
C ALA A 104 -10.86 -14.37 19.22
N ASP A 105 -11.11 -15.43 18.45
CA ASP A 105 -10.27 -16.63 18.36
C ASP A 105 -9.82 -16.90 16.92
N ALA A 106 -8.72 -17.63 16.76
CA ALA A 106 -8.10 -17.94 15.46
C ALA A 106 -9.02 -18.70 14.49
N ASP A 107 -10.00 -19.45 15.01
CA ASP A 107 -10.95 -20.27 14.24
C ASP A 107 -12.27 -19.53 13.96
N THR A 108 -12.42 -18.29 14.44
CA THR A 108 -13.62 -17.50 14.20
C THR A 108 -13.64 -17.01 12.76
N ARG A 109 -14.79 -17.18 12.08
CA ARG A 109 -15.00 -16.65 10.72
C ARG A 109 -14.79 -15.13 10.69
N ALA A 110 -14.11 -14.64 9.65
CA ALA A 110 -13.95 -13.21 9.43
C ALA A 110 -15.31 -12.51 9.24
N SER A 111 -15.45 -11.33 9.84
CA SER A 111 -16.62 -10.48 9.64
C SER A 111 -16.73 -9.98 8.19
N ALA A 112 -17.93 -9.58 7.77
CA ALA A 112 -18.15 -8.99 6.45
C ALA A 112 -17.25 -7.77 6.19
N PHE A 113 -17.02 -6.96 7.24
CA PHE A 113 -16.10 -5.84 7.19
C PHE A 113 -14.66 -6.27 6.86
N ILE A 114 -14.14 -7.28 7.56
CA ILE A 114 -12.77 -7.77 7.33
C ILE A 114 -12.62 -8.43 5.96
N ASN A 115 -13.67 -9.10 5.47
CA ASN A 115 -13.70 -9.63 4.12
C ASN A 115 -13.57 -8.51 3.06
N GLN A 116 -14.34 -7.42 3.22
CA GLN A 116 -14.24 -6.25 2.34
C GLN A 116 -12.88 -5.55 2.47
N LEU A 117 -12.33 -5.46 3.69
CA LEU A 117 -11.00 -4.90 3.95
C LEU A 117 -9.91 -5.67 3.20
N ALA A 118 -9.94 -7.00 3.23
CA ALA A 118 -8.99 -7.85 2.51
C ALA A 118 -9.09 -7.65 1.00
N ALA A 119 -10.30 -7.65 0.45
CA ALA A 119 -10.52 -7.43 -0.98
C ALA A 119 -10.02 -6.04 -1.44
N ARG A 120 -10.28 -4.99 -0.66
CA ARG A 120 -10.01 -3.59 -1.05
C ARG A 120 -8.57 -3.15 -0.79
N SER A 121 -7.91 -3.75 0.18
CA SER A 121 -6.47 -3.56 0.43
C SER A 121 -5.58 -4.44 -0.45
N PHE A 122 -6.15 -5.31 -1.29
CA PHE A 122 -5.43 -6.35 -2.03
C PHE A 122 -4.62 -7.29 -1.12
N GLY A 123 -5.05 -7.47 0.13
CA GLY A 123 -4.31 -8.24 1.13
C GLY A 123 -2.98 -7.62 1.55
N ILE A 124 -2.74 -6.33 1.28
CA ILE A 124 -1.51 -5.61 1.65
C ILE A 124 -1.67 -5.04 3.07
N PRO A 125 -0.90 -5.51 4.07
CA PRO A 125 -1.11 -5.13 5.47
C PRO A 125 -1.03 -3.62 5.74
N GLY A 126 -0.10 -2.91 5.08
CA GLY A 126 0.04 -1.47 5.24
C GLY A 126 -1.19 -0.68 4.78
N ILE A 127 -1.81 -1.11 3.68
CA ILE A 127 -3.03 -0.50 3.14
C ILE A 127 -4.22 -0.87 4.00
N ALA A 128 -4.33 -2.15 4.38
CA ALA A 128 -5.38 -2.64 5.27
C ALA A 128 -5.38 -1.87 6.60
N LEU A 129 -4.21 -1.63 7.20
CA LEU A 129 -4.07 -0.87 8.44
C LEU A 129 -4.50 0.58 8.30
N GLU A 130 -4.18 1.22 7.19
CA GLU A 130 -4.58 2.61 6.96
C GLU A 130 -6.09 2.74 6.77
N ILE A 131 -6.72 1.86 5.98
CA ILE A 131 -8.18 1.82 5.83
C ILE A 131 -8.84 1.51 7.19
N TRP A 132 -8.30 0.54 7.93
CA TRP A 132 -8.77 0.17 9.26
C TRP A 132 -8.77 1.37 10.22
N ARG A 133 -7.65 2.09 10.34
CA ARG A 133 -7.52 3.26 11.23
C ARG A 133 -8.54 4.34 10.94
N ARG A 134 -8.87 4.57 9.67
CA ARG A 134 -9.87 5.56 9.24
C ARG A 134 -11.29 5.15 9.55
N ALA A 135 -11.56 3.85 9.66
CA ALA A 135 -12.86 3.34 10.06
C ALA A 135 -13.09 3.41 11.58
N LEU A 136 -12.05 3.64 12.40
CA LEU A 136 -12.19 3.69 13.85
C LEU A 136 -12.81 5.02 14.33
N LYS A 137 -13.84 4.93 15.16
CA LYS A 137 -14.46 6.05 15.89
C LYS A 137 -14.50 5.77 17.39
N ARG A 138 -14.49 6.86 18.18
CA ARG A 138 -14.62 6.78 19.65
C ARG A 138 -16.07 6.63 20.12
N GLU A 139 -17.03 7.24 19.42
CA GLU A 139 -18.46 7.19 19.73
C GLU A 139 -19.26 6.85 18.46
N PRO A 140 -20.36 6.09 18.57
CA PRO A 140 -21.23 5.83 17.43
C PRO A 140 -21.97 7.12 17.03
N ASP A 141 -22.16 7.35 15.73
CA ASP A 141 -23.08 8.42 15.28
C ASP A 141 -24.47 8.12 15.89
N GLN A 142 -25.06 9.09 16.61
CA GLN A 142 -26.26 8.97 17.46
C GLN A 142 -27.57 8.52 16.76
N THR A 143 -27.57 7.37 16.10
CA THR A 143 -28.73 6.82 15.36
C THR A 143 -29.03 5.36 15.64
N ALA A 144 -28.31 4.70 16.54
CA ALA A 144 -28.76 3.43 17.11
C ALA A 144 -29.47 3.74 18.44
N GLY A 145 -30.80 3.66 18.42
CA GLY A 145 -31.64 3.92 19.59
C GLY A 145 -31.23 3.14 20.83
N ASP A 146 -31.43 3.79 21.98
CA ASP A 146 -31.44 3.33 23.37
C ASP A 146 -31.62 1.82 23.62
N GLN A 147 -30.63 1.00 23.28
CA GLN A 147 -30.38 -0.30 23.90
C GLN A 147 -28.88 -0.62 23.90
N ALA A 148 -28.08 0.26 24.53
CA ALA A 148 -26.81 -0.19 25.09
C ALA A 148 -27.12 -1.03 26.34
N SER A 149 -27.44 -2.31 26.15
CA SER A 149 -27.37 -3.29 27.23
C SER A 149 -25.91 -3.31 27.71
N GLU A 150 -25.70 -2.78 28.91
CA GLU A 150 -24.47 -2.88 29.69
C GLU A 150 -24.20 -4.36 30.00
N THR A 151 -23.58 -5.06 29.06
CA THR A 151 -23.01 -6.40 29.26
C THR A 151 -21.65 -6.49 28.60
N GLY A 152 -20.83 -5.45 28.79
CA GLY A 152 -19.39 -5.52 28.59
C GLY A 152 -18.71 -6.04 29.86
N PRO A 153 -17.61 -6.82 29.76
CA PRO A 153 -16.76 -7.05 30.93
C PRO A 153 -16.30 -5.70 31.48
N ALA A 154 -16.36 -5.54 32.81
CA ALA A 154 -16.22 -4.26 33.52
C ALA A 154 -14.87 -3.52 33.30
N ASP A 155 -13.94 -4.07 32.53
CA ASP A 155 -12.57 -3.56 32.32
C ASP A 155 -12.13 -3.49 30.83
N GLY A 156 -13.05 -3.69 29.88
CA GLY A 156 -12.77 -3.67 28.43
C GLY A 156 -13.06 -2.33 27.75
N ILE A 157 -12.23 -1.92 26.79
CA ILE A 157 -12.44 -0.72 25.97
C ILE A 157 -13.17 -1.12 24.68
N THR A 158 -14.34 -0.54 24.42
CA THR A 158 -15.01 -0.71 23.12
C THR A 158 -14.61 0.40 22.16
N ILE A 159 -14.13 0.03 20.97
CA ILE A 159 -13.88 0.95 19.86
C ILE A 159 -14.89 0.65 18.75
N TRP A 160 -15.54 1.70 18.25
CA TRP A 160 -16.54 1.57 17.20
C TRP A 160 -15.90 1.62 15.83
N VAL A 161 -16.39 0.77 14.92
CA VAL A 161 -15.96 0.71 13.52
C VAL A 161 -17.09 1.20 12.65
N GLU A 162 -16.79 2.18 11.80
CA GLU A 162 -17.71 2.70 10.82
C GLU A 162 -18.14 1.59 9.85
N PRO A 163 -19.45 1.43 9.57
CA PRO A 163 -19.91 0.54 8.51
C PRO A 163 -19.26 0.89 7.18
N TRP A 164 -19.00 -0.12 6.36
CA TRP A 164 -18.27 0.07 5.12
C TRP A 164 -18.92 1.08 4.18
N GLU A 165 -20.25 1.10 4.14
CA GLU A 165 -21.07 1.98 3.30
C GLU A 165 -20.88 3.47 3.64
N LYS A 166 -20.45 3.76 4.87
CA LYS A 166 -20.21 5.12 5.36
C LYS A 166 -18.74 5.54 5.27
N ILE A 167 -17.82 4.62 4.92
CA ILE A 167 -16.43 4.97 4.63
C ILE A 167 -16.41 5.76 3.31
N PRO A 168 -15.89 7.00 3.27
CA PRO A 168 -15.87 7.79 2.05
C PRO A 168 -15.17 7.07 0.91
N SER A 169 -15.89 6.87 -0.21
CA SER A 169 -15.27 6.41 -1.44
C SER A 169 -14.39 7.52 -1.99
N LEU A 170 -13.11 7.23 -2.18
CA LEU A 170 -12.19 8.15 -2.84
C LEU A 170 -12.30 7.96 -4.35
N VAL A 171 -12.20 9.04 -5.08
CA VAL A 171 -12.14 9.03 -6.55
C VAL A 171 -10.99 9.94 -6.93
N VAL A 172 -10.09 9.44 -7.77
CA VAL A 172 -9.03 10.26 -8.34
C VAL A 172 -9.70 11.30 -9.25
N PRO A 173 -9.49 12.61 -9.04
CA PRO A 173 -10.16 13.63 -9.85
C PRO A 173 -9.85 13.45 -11.34
N SER A 174 -10.88 13.52 -12.19
CA SER A 174 -10.76 13.25 -13.63
C SER A 174 -10.17 14.42 -14.41
N ASP A 175 -10.15 15.61 -13.82
CA ASP A 175 -9.61 16.86 -14.36
C ASP A 175 -8.10 17.02 -14.06
N LEU A 176 -7.47 16.01 -13.46
CA LEU A 176 -6.04 15.98 -13.28
C LEU A 176 -5.32 16.00 -14.64
N GLY A 177 -4.45 16.98 -14.83
CA GLY A 177 -3.67 17.13 -16.07
C GLY A 177 -2.79 15.91 -16.40
N PRO A 178 -2.26 15.82 -17.64
CA PRO A 178 -1.58 14.63 -18.16
C PRO A 178 -0.30 14.24 -17.39
N ALA A 179 0.32 15.19 -16.66
CA ALA A 179 1.45 14.93 -15.78
C ALA A 179 1.11 14.07 -14.56
N SER A 180 -0.15 14.08 -14.12
CA SER A 180 -0.60 13.43 -12.87
C SER A 180 -0.47 11.90 -12.90
N PRO A 181 -1.03 11.18 -13.89
CA PRO A 181 -0.85 9.72 -13.96
C PRO A 181 0.62 9.33 -14.15
N ILE A 182 1.42 10.15 -14.85
CA ILE A 182 2.86 9.91 -15.03
C ILE A 182 3.60 10.03 -13.70
N LEU A 183 3.30 11.05 -12.90
CA LEU A 183 3.88 11.22 -11.57
C LEU A 183 3.47 10.08 -10.63
N MET A 184 2.18 9.73 -10.59
CA MET A 184 1.69 8.63 -9.75
C MET A 184 2.38 7.30 -10.10
N HIS A 185 2.45 6.98 -11.40
CA HIS A 185 3.13 5.78 -11.88
C HIS A 185 4.61 5.80 -11.49
N THR A 186 5.28 6.93 -11.67
CA THR A 186 6.71 7.08 -11.34
C THR A 186 6.97 6.86 -9.85
N LEU A 187 6.13 7.42 -8.96
CA LEU A 187 6.25 7.21 -7.51
C LEU A 187 6.06 5.73 -7.13
N LEU A 188 5.11 5.03 -7.76
CA LEU A 188 4.88 3.59 -7.54
C LEU A 188 6.05 2.72 -8.03
N LEU A 189 6.60 3.02 -9.22
CA LEU A 189 7.76 2.31 -9.77
C LEU A 189 8.98 2.40 -8.85
N HIS A 190 9.19 3.55 -8.22
CA HIS A 190 10.35 3.83 -7.39
C HIS A 190 10.13 3.57 -5.89
N ASN A 191 8.92 3.15 -5.49
CA ASN A 191 8.53 3.02 -4.08
C ASN A 191 8.81 4.30 -3.29
N GLY A 192 8.55 5.44 -3.94
CA GLY A 192 8.83 6.78 -3.48
C GLY A 192 10.12 7.39 -4.00
N LEU A 193 10.15 8.72 -4.03
CA LEU A 193 11.28 9.52 -4.55
C LEU A 193 11.47 10.81 -3.76
N PRO A 194 12.70 11.34 -3.65
CA PRO A 194 12.91 12.74 -3.29
C PRO A 194 12.14 13.69 -4.21
N ARG A 195 11.72 14.84 -3.68
CA ARG A 195 10.90 15.82 -4.41
C ARG A 195 11.51 16.24 -5.73
N ASP A 196 12.77 16.66 -5.71
CA ASP A 196 13.45 17.20 -6.89
C ASP A 196 13.53 16.14 -8.00
N LEU A 197 13.88 14.92 -7.62
CA LEU A 197 13.96 13.79 -8.53
C LEU A 197 12.58 13.39 -9.09
N ALA A 198 11.51 13.47 -8.29
CA ALA A 198 10.16 13.21 -8.78
C ALA A 198 9.76 14.22 -9.87
N VAL A 199 10.12 15.50 -9.72
CA VAL A 199 9.86 16.55 -10.71
C VAL A 199 10.73 16.35 -11.97
N ASP A 200 12.02 16.04 -11.79
CA ASP A 200 12.99 15.92 -12.90
C ASP A 200 12.73 14.71 -13.80
N LEU A 201 12.06 13.67 -13.30
CA LEU A 201 11.75 12.46 -14.09
C LEU A 201 10.52 12.62 -14.98
N LEU A 202 9.76 13.71 -14.82
CA LEU A 202 8.58 13.96 -15.63
C LEU A 202 8.98 14.50 -17.01
N PRO A 203 8.33 14.07 -18.10
CA PRO A 203 8.53 14.62 -19.43
C PRO A 203 7.78 15.96 -19.62
N PHE A 204 7.78 16.81 -18.60
CA PHE A 204 7.06 18.08 -18.54
C PHE A 204 7.97 19.19 -18.00
N PRO A 205 7.68 20.48 -18.28
CA PRO A 205 8.38 21.58 -17.66
C PRO A 205 8.31 21.50 -16.13
N ALA A 206 9.40 21.86 -15.44
CA ALA A 206 9.48 21.81 -13.98
C ALA A 206 8.34 22.56 -13.27
N THR A 207 7.86 23.65 -13.87
CA THR A 207 6.70 24.41 -13.36
C THR A 207 5.39 23.62 -13.44
N GLU A 208 5.19 22.85 -14.50
CA GLU A 208 4.00 22.00 -14.66
C GLU A 208 4.07 20.81 -13.70
N ALA A 209 5.20 20.10 -13.69
CA ALA A 209 5.43 18.99 -12.77
C ALA A 209 5.31 19.41 -11.29
N GLY A 210 5.82 20.59 -10.94
CA GLY A 210 5.69 21.17 -9.60
C GLY A 210 4.24 21.50 -9.23
N ARG A 211 3.45 22.08 -10.15
CA ARG A 211 2.02 22.33 -9.95
C ARG A 211 1.24 21.04 -9.76
N THR A 212 1.48 20.04 -10.61
CA THR A 212 0.86 18.71 -10.48
C THR A 212 1.17 18.08 -9.13
N LEU A 213 2.44 18.12 -8.69
CA LEU A 213 2.81 17.60 -7.39
C LEU A 213 2.08 18.33 -6.25
N LEU A 214 1.97 19.66 -6.32
CA LEU A 214 1.22 20.44 -5.34
C LEU A 214 -0.26 20.00 -5.31
N THR A 215 -0.93 19.94 -6.47
CA THR A 215 -2.33 19.50 -6.56
C THR A 215 -2.55 18.10 -5.98
N LEU A 216 -1.65 17.15 -6.26
CA LEU A 216 -1.74 15.80 -5.71
C LEU A 216 -1.45 15.74 -4.20
N THR A 217 -0.61 16.64 -3.69
CA THR A 217 -0.33 16.75 -2.25
C THR A 217 -1.53 17.36 -1.53
N ASP A 218 -2.13 18.42 -2.08
CA ASP A 218 -3.31 19.09 -1.51
C ASP A 218 -4.53 18.16 -1.50
N ALA A 219 -4.66 17.29 -2.50
CA ALA A 219 -5.68 16.23 -2.53
C ALA A 219 -5.37 15.05 -1.58
N GLY A 220 -4.20 15.02 -0.94
CA GLY A 220 -3.74 13.94 -0.07
C GLY A 220 -3.34 12.65 -0.80
N ILE A 221 -3.31 12.65 -2.14
CA ILE A 221 -2.93 11.50 -2.98
C ILE A 221 -1.44 11.18 -2.82
N VAL A 222 -0.62 12.22 -2.69
CA VAL A 222 0.81 12.13 -2.44
C VAL A 222 1.12 12.64 -1.04
N GLU A 223 1.92 11.89 -0.30
CA GLU A 223 2.41 12.26 1.02
C GLU A 223 3.94 12.20 1.08
N THR A 224 4.55 12.91 2.04
CA THR A 224 5.98 12.78 2.32
C THR A 224 6.18 11.84 3.50
N HIS A 225 6.88 10.73 3.27
CA HIS A 225 7.22 9.76 4.30
C HIS A 225 8.74 9.55 4.33
N GLN A 226 9.38 9.86 5.47
CA GLN A 226 10.83 9.76 5.65
C GLN A 226 11.65 10.50 4.56
N GLY A 227 11.17 11.68 4.15
CA GLY A 227 11.85 12.50 3.13
C GLY A 227 11.58 12.10 1.68
N GLU A 228 10.80 11.04 1.44
CA GLU A 228 10.39 10.62 0.10
C GLU A 228 8.90 10.91 -0.13
N LEU A 229 8.57 11.41 -1.32
CA LEU A 229 7.20 11.48 -1.82
C LEU A 229 6.72 10.07 -2.15
N LYS A 230 5.52 9.71 -1.70
CA LYS A 230 4.88 8.42 -1.95
C LYS A 230 3.40 8.60 -2.25
N ILE A 231 2.82 7.61 -2.94
CA ILE A 231 1.36 7.49 -2.97
C ILE A 231 0.90 7.10 -1.56
N SER A 232 -0.01 7.88 -1.00
CA SER A 232 -0.56 7.63 0.32
C SER A 232 -1.25 6.27 0.35
N ALA A 233 -1.06 5.50 1.43
CA ALA A 233 -1.52 4.10 1.47
C ALA A 233 -3.04 3.94 1.23
N HIS A 234 -3.86 4.86 1.74
CA HIS A 234 -5.31 4.87 1.53
C HIS A 234 -5.72 5.20 0.08
N TRP A 235 -4.89 5.93 -0.66
CA TRP A 235 -5.14 6.27 -2.07
C TRP A 235 -4.68 5.17 -3.03
N TYR A 236 -3.79 4.27 -2.60
CA TYR A 236 -3.21 3.24 -3.48
C TYR A 236 -4.25 2.45 -4.28
N PRO A 237 -5.34 1.91 -3.70
CA PRO A 237 -6.32 1.13 -4.48
C PRO A 237 -6.95 1.94 -5.61
N PHE A 238 -7.21 3.22 -5.36
CA PHE A 238 -7.87 4.13 -6.29
C PHE A 238 -6.90 4.62 -7.37
N VAL A 239 -5.66 4.96 -6.99
CA VAL A 239 -4.58 5.31 -7.92
C VAL A 239 -4.28 4.13 -8.84
N ARG A 240 -4.21 2.91 -8.30
CA ARG A 240 -4.01 1.69 -9.09
C ARG A 240 -5.12 1.47 -10.11
N ALA A 241 -6.38 1.62 -9.69
CA ALA A 241 -7.54 1.49 -10.58
C ALA A 241 -7.55 2.57 -11.67
N HIS A 242 -7.26 3.82 -11.30
CA HIS A 242 -7.15 4.96 -12.22
C HIS A 242 -6.05 4.71 -13.27
N LEU A 243 -4.84 4.37 -12.85
CA LEU A 243 -3.73 4.07 -13.75
C LEU A 243 -4.06 2.90 -14.71
N ASN A 244 -4.73 1.87 -14.22
CA ASN A 244 -5.20 0.78 -15.08
C ASN A 244 -6.21 1.24 -16.14
N GLY A 245 -7.16 2.10 -15.74
CA GLY A 245 -8.14 2.70 -16.66
C GLY A 245 -7.49 3.58 -17.73
N GLU A 246 -6.43 4.30 -17.37
CA GLU A 246 -5.59 5.11 -18.28
C GLU A 246 -4.60 4.27 -19.12
N GLY A 247 -4.65 2.94 -19.03
CA GLY A 247 -3.82 2.03 -19.82
C GLY A 247 -2.35 1.92 -19.37
N TYR A 248 -2.01 2.37 -18.16
CA TYR A 248 -0.67 2.21 -17.59
C TYR A 248 -0.40 0.75 -17.21
N LEU A 249 0.88 0.38 -17.26
CA LEU A 249 1.33 -0.92 -16.77
C LEU A 249 1.16 -0.98 -15.24
N THR A 250 0.25 -1.82 -14.77
CA THR A 250 0.08 -2.14 -13.36
C THR A 250 0.93 -3.33 -12.92
N ASP A 251 1.09 -3.46 -11.61
CA ASP A 251 1.63 -4.66 -11.01
C ASP A 251 0.72 -5.88 -11.17
N LYS A 252 1.32 -7.06 -11.12
CA LYS A 252 0.63 -8.35 -11.07
C LYS A 252 1.13 -9.06 -9.82
N PHE A 253 0.21 -9.33 -8.88
CA PHE A 253 0.48 -10.13 -7.68
C PHE A 253 0.74 -11.58 -8.07
#